data_AF-A0A831WM54-F1
#
_entry.id   AF-A0A831WM54-F1
#
_cell.length_a   1.000
_cell.length_b   1.000
_cell.length_c   1.000
_cell.angle_alpha   90.00
_cell.angle_beta   90.00
_cell.angle_gamma   90.00
#
_symmetry.space_group_name_H-M   'P 1'
#
loop_
_entity.id
_entity.type
_entity.pdbx_description
1 polymer ?
#
loop_
_entity_poly.entity_id
_entity_poly.type
_entity_poly.pdbx_seq_one_letter_code
_entity_poly.pdbx_strand_id
1 'polypeptide(L)'
;MVYGFIIVFGFYVIVHGHLTPGGGFQGGAIAASAFALLLVSYGSLITKKFLKKEFLSIMESTGLTMFIVLAFLGLGITFFYNFLANTGGWFGNTPVIGPNPG
;
A
#
# COMPACT_ATOMS: atom_id res chain seq x y z
N MET A 1 5.40 -6.20 -21.69
CA MET A 1 3.93 -6.32 -21.60
C MET A 1 3.49 -6.82 -20.23
N VAL A 2 4.04 -7.94 -19.72
CA VAL A 2 3.64 -8.52 -18.41
C VAL A 2 3.95 -7.63 -17.20
N TYR A 3 5.05 -6.86 -17.23
CA TYR A 3 5.44 -5.95 -16.14
C TYR A 3 4.30 -5.02 -15.66
N GLY A 4 3.60 -4.38 -16.60
CA GLY A 4 2.49 -3.47 -16.26
C GLY A 4 1.33 -4.19 -15.58
N PHE A 5 1.00 -5.40 -16.03
CA PHE A 5 -0.05 -6.22 -15.41
C PHE A 5 0.31 -6.61 -13.97
N ILE A 6 1.57 -6.97 -13.70
CA ILE A 6 2.01 -7.33 -12.34
C ILE A 6 1.91 -6.13 -11.41
N ILE A 7 2.30 -4.93 -11.87
CA ILE A 7 2.20 -3.69 -11.07
C ILE A 7 0.74 -3.37 -10.76
N VAL A 8 -0.15 -3.39 -11.76
CA VAL A 8 -1.59 -3.13 -11.56
C VAL A 8 -2.20 -4.15 -10.60
N PHE A 9 -1.84 -5.44 -10.74
CA PHE A 9 -2.28 -6.49 -9.83
C PHE A 9 -1.77 -6.29 -8.40
N GLY A 10 -0.51 -5.88 -8.23
CA GLY A 10 0.05 -5.52 -6.92
C GLY A 10 -0.76 -4.40 -6.26
N PHE A 11 -1.07 -3.32 -6.99
CA PHE A 11 -1.91 -2.24 -6.47
C PHE A 11 -3.34 -2.70 -6.13
N TYR A 12 -3.93 -3.57 -6.94
CA TYR A 12 -5.24 -4.16 -6.66
C TYR A 12 -5.25 -4.88 -5.30
N VAL A 13 -4.24 -5.71 -5.02
CA VAL A 13 -4.09 -6.46 -3.75
C VAL A 13 -3.89 -5.51 -2.56
N ILE A 14 -3.19 -4.38 -2.76
CA ILE A 14 -3.01 -3.37 -1.70
C ILE A 14 -4.34 -2.70 -1.36
N VAL A 15 -5.05 -2.18 -2.37
CA VAL A 15 -6.29 -1.41 -2.18
C VAL A 15 -7.42 -2.28 -1.63
N HIS A 16 -7.55 -3.51 -2.11
CA HIS A 16 -8.61 -4.44 -1.72
C HIS A 16 -8.23 -5.33 -0.53
N GLY A 17 -7.12 -5.05 0.16
CA GLY A 17 -6.70 -5.83 1.33
C GLY A 17 -7.66 -5.76 2.52
N HIS A 18 -8.67 -4.88 2.47
CA HIS A 18 -9.75 -4.81 3.47
C HIS A 18 -10.89 -5.81 3.20
N LEU A 19 -11.08 -6.26 1.95
CA LEU A 19 -12.15 -7.21 1.56
C LEU A 19 -11.60 -8.59 1.19
N THR A 20 -10.38 -8.62 0.63
CA THR A 20 -9.76 -9.83 0.08
C THR A 20 -8.51 -10.19 0.85
N PRO A 21 -8.12 -11.49 0.91
CA PRO A 21 -6.82 -11.87 1.46
C PRO A 21 -5.71 -11.11 0.73
N GLY A 22 -4.95 -10.29 1.45
CA GLY A 22 -4.10 -9.29 0.79
C GLY A 22 -3.49 -8.27 1.73
N GLY A 23 -3.26 -7.06 1.19
CA GLY A 23 -2.77 -5.90 1.92
C GLY A 23 -1.43 -5.36 1.42
N GLY A 24 -0.91 -4.38 2.14
CA GLY A 24 0.28 -3.62 1.77
C GLY A 24 1.54 -4.48 1.57
N PHE A 25 1.78 -5.45 2.46
CA PHE A 25 2.98 -6.29 2.39
C PHE A 25 2.96 -7.23 1.19
N GLN A 26 1.89 -8.00 1.01
CA GLN A 26 1.77 -8.98 -0.08
C GLN A 26 1.72 -8.29 -1.44
N GLY A 27 0.93 -7.23 -1.58
CA GLY A 27 0.88 -6.44 -2.82
C GLY A 27 2.20 -5.71 -3.12
N GLY A 28 2.91 -5.25 -2.09
CA GLY A 28 4.26 -4.71 -2.22
C GLY A 28 5.28 -5.74 -2.72
N ALA A 29 5.23 -6.98 -2.22
CA ALA A 29 6.06 -8.07 -2.71
C ALA A 29 5.79 -8.42 -4.19
N ILE A 30 4.51 -8.39 -4.60
CA ILE A 30 4.13 -8.56 -6.01
C ILE A 30 4.74 -7.43 -6.86
N ALA A 31 4.61 -6.17 -6.45
CA ALA A 31 5.21 -5.06 -7.18
C ALA A 31 6.75 -5.16 -7.24
N ALA A 32 7.41 -5.53 -6.15
CA ALA A 32 8.85 -5.77 -6.10
C ALA A 32 9.29 -6.90 -7.06
N SER A 33 8.47 -7.95 -7.22
CA SER A 33 8.74 -9.02 -8.19
C SER A 33 8.71 -8.54 -9.64
N ALA A 34 7.87 -7.56 -9.98
CA ALA A 34 7.86 -6.93 -11.30
C ALA A 34 9.20 -6.24 -11.61
N PHE A 35 9.76 -5.55 -10.61
CA PHE A 35 11.08 -4.94 -10.69
C PHE A 35 12.20 -5.99 -10.77
N ALA A 36 12.10 -7.10 -10.02
CA ALA A 36 13.04 -8.21 -10.12
C ALA A 36 13.02 -8.85 -11.53
N LEU A 37 11.85 -9.01 -12.13
CA LEU A 37 11.71 -9.49 -13.52
C LEU A 37 12.34 -8.52 -14.53
N LEU A 38 12.19 -7.21 -14.31
CA LEU A 38 12.85 -6.19 -15.13
C LEU A 38 14.38 -6.29 -15.01
N LEU A 39 14.89 -6.54 -13.80
CA LEU A 39 16.31 -6.78 -13.54
C LEU A 39 16.85 -8.01 -14.29
N VAL A 40 16.11 -9.12 -14.25
CA VAL A 40 16.53 -10.37 -14.90
C VAL A 40 16.45 -10.27 -16.42
N SER A 41 15.43 -9.59 -16.97
CA SER A 41 15.22 -9.51 -18.42
C SER A 41 16.10 -8.50 -19.14
N TYR A 42 16.38 -7.34 -18.52
CA TYR A 42 17.15 -6.25 -19.14
C TYR A 42 18.53 -6.02 -18.51
N GLY A 43 18.88 -6.77 -17.47
CA GLY A 43 20.14 -6.62 -16.75
C GLY A 43 20.21 -5.37 -15.87
N SER A 44 21.34 -5.23 -15.17
CA SER A 44 21.50 -4.22 -14.11
C SER A 44 21.65 -2.78 -14.62
N LEU A 45 22.19 -2.57 -15.82
CA LEU A 45 22.42 -1.24 -16.39
C LEU A 45 21.12 -0.48 -16.65
N ILE A 46 20.14 -1.14 -17.27
CA ILE A 46 18.83 -0.56 -17.56
C ILE A 46 18.03 -0.41 -16.25
N THR A 47 18.12 -1.41 -15.37
CA THR A 47 17.37 -1.41 -14.11
C THR A 47 17.81 -0.31 -13.15
N LYS A 48 19.11 -0.01 -13.05
CA LYS A 48 19.62 1.12 -12.25
C LYS A 48 19.07 2.48 -12.71
N LYS A 49 18.69 2.61 -13.97
CA LYS A 49 18.06 3.84 -14.50
C LYS A 49 16.62 4.00 -14.01
N PHE A 50 15.90 2.88 -13.84
CA PHE A 50 14.52 2.87 -13.35
C PHE A 50 14.43 2.86 -11.81
N LEU A 51 15.34 2.17 -11.13
CA LEU A 51 15.39 2.05 -9.67
C LEU A 51 16.58 2.81 -9.10
N LYS A 52 16.45 4.13 -9.06
CA LYS A 52 17.43 4.96 -8.34
C LYS A 52 17.28 4.70 -6.85
N LYS A 53 18.40 4.36 -6.20
CA LYS A 53 18.46 4.12 -4.74
C LYS A 53 17.86 5.28 -3.95
N GLU A 54 18.13 6.50 -4.37
CA GLU A 54 17.60 7.72 -3.75
C GLU A 54 16.07 7.77 -3.80
N PHE A 55 15.46 7.47 -4.95
CA PHE A 55 14.00 7.42 -5.08
C PHE A 55 13.38 6.35 -4.18
N LEU A 56 13.98 5.16 -4.11
CA LEU A 56 13.51 4.08 -3.25
C LEU A 56 13.59 4.46 -1.76
N SER A 57 14.69 5.11 -1.37
CA SER A 57 14.88 5.61 0.00
C SER A 57 13.89 6.72 0.36
N ILE A 58 13.59 7.62 -0.56
CA ILE A 58 12.59 8.67 -0.37
C ILE A 58 11.19 8.04 -0.21
N MET A 59 10.83 7.07 -1.06
CA MET A 59 9.54 6.37 -0.94
C MET A 59 9.40 5.62 0.38
N GLU A 60 10.44 4.89 0.79
CA GLU A 60 10.47 4.16 2.06
C GLU A 60 10.30 5.10 3.25
N SER A 61 11.13 6.16 3.32
CA SER A 61 11.04 7.15 4.40
C SER A 61 9.68 7.83 4.41
N THR A 62 9.13 8.20 3.25
CA THR A 62 7.82 8.86 3.17
C THR A 62 6.71 7.94 3.67
N GLY A 63 6.74 6.66 3.31
CA GLY A 63 5.76 5.67 3.78
C GLY A 63 5.80 5.49 5.31
N LEU A 64 7.00 5.35 5.88
CA LEU A 64 7.19 5.25 7.33
C LEU A 64 6.74 6.52 8.06
N THR A 65 7.12 7.69 7.54
CA THR A 65 6.71 8.98 8.11
C THR A 65 5.19 9.14 8.05
N MET A 66 4.52 8.81 6.94
CA MET A 66 3.06 8.85 6.86
C MET A 66 2.39 7.93 7.89
N PHE A 67 2.90 6.71 8.08
CA PHE A 67 2.37 5.78 9.06
C PHE A 67 2.49 6.32 10.50
N ILE A 68 3.64 6.89 10.84
CA ILE A 68 3.89 7.51 12.14
C ILE A 68 2.98 8.74 12.33
N VAL A 69 2.90 9.64 11.34
CA VAL A 69 2.06 10.84 11.42
C VAL A 69 0.60 10.47 11.66
N LEU A 70 0.06 9.47 10.96
CA LEU A 70 -1.31 8.98 11.17
C LEU A 70 -1.51 8.46 12.60
N ALA A 71 -0.52 7.79 13.19
CA ALA A 71 -0.58 7.32 14.56
C ALA A 71 -0.65 8.48 15.57
N PHE A 72 0.17 9.52 15.35
CA PHE A 72 0.25 10.70 16.20
C PHE A 72 -0.97 11.61 16.08
N LEU A 73 -1.63 11.67 14.92
CA LEU A 73 -2.88 12.43 14.73
C LEU A 73 -4.01 11.94 15.65
N GLY A 74 -3.96 10.68 16.12
CA GLY A 74 -4.92 10.13 17.07
C GLY A 74 -4.73 10.59 18.53
N LEU A 75 -3.58 11.17 18.89
CA LEU A 75 -3.19 11.44 20.30
C LEU A 75 -4.14 12.37 21.07
N GLY A 76 -5.04 13.09 20.40
CA GLY A 76 -6.09 13.86 21.07
C GLY A 76 -7.07 12.99 21.88
N ILE A 77 -7.16 11.69 21.58
CA ILE A 77 -7.98 10.72 22.33
C ILE A 77 -7.10 9.58 22.84
N THR A 78 -6.46 8.82 21.94
CA THR A 78 -5.52 7.74 22.25
C THR A 78 -4.53 7.57 21.10
N PHE A 79 -3.31 7.07 21.37
CA PHE A 79 -2.39 6.69 20.28
C PHE A 79 -3.08 5.74 19.30
N PHE A 80 -2.93 5.96 17.98
CA PHE A 80 -3.67 5.25 16.92
C PHE A 80 -5.20 5.37 16.97
N TYR A 81 -5.78 6.37 17.63
CA TYR A 81 -7.22 6.62 17.51
C TYR A 81 -7.59 6.86 16.04
N ASN A 82 -8.46 6.00 15.50
CA ASN A 82 -8.86 6.05 14.10
C ASN A 82 -9.95 7.11 13.88
N PHE A 83 -9.53 8.36 13.77
CA PHE A 83 -10.43 9.49 13.52
C PHE A 83 -11.05 9.49 12.10
N LEU A 84 -10.52 8.67 11.18
CA LEU A 84 -11.03 8.54 9.81
C LEU A 84 -12.18 7.54 9.72
N ALA A 85 -12.24 6.56 10.64
CA ALA A 85 -13.28 5.54 10.61
C ALA A 85 -14.68 6.15 10.68
N ASN A 86 -15.58 5.68 9.82
CA ASN A 86 -16.99 6.07 9.80
C ASN A 86 -17.26 7.56 9.52
N THR A 87 -16.29 8.28 8.94
CA THR A 87 -16.46 9.70 8.56
C THR A 87 -17.27 9.91 7.27
N GLY A 88 -17.70 8.82 6.61
CA GLY A 88 -18.40 8.85 5.32
C GLY A 88 -17.44 8.88 4.12
N GLY A 89 -17.99 8.89 2.90
CA GLY A 89 -17.21 8.92 1.67
C GLY A 89 -16.32 7.67 1.50
N TRP A 90 -15.00 7.88 1.35
CA TRP A 90 -14.02 6.81 1.13
C TRP A 90 -13.72 5.99 2.39
N PHE A 91 -14.09 6.47 3.58
CA PHE A 91 -13.84 5.80 4.86
C PHE A 91 -15.07 5.07 5.43
N GLY A 92 -16.12 4.96 4.61
CA GLY A 92 -17.32 4.19 4.91
C GLY A 92 -18.23 4.84 5.96
N ASN A 93 -19.41 4.25 6.08
CA ASN A 93 -20.36 4.55 7.15
C ASN A 93 -20.28 3.45 8.22
N THR A 94 -20.82 3.72 9.40
CA THR A 94 -20.93 2.68 10.44
C THR A 94 -21.68 1.47 9.89
N PRO A 95 -21.10 0.26 9.98
CA PRO A 95 -21.81 -0.95 9.58
C PRO A 95 -23.07 -1.07 10.42
N VAL A 96 -24.18 -1.49 9.79
CA VAL A 96 -25.44 -1.70 10.50
C VAL A 96 -25.21 -2.82 11.51
N ILE A 97 -25.48 -2.56 12.79
CA ILE A 97 -25.30 -3.58 13.83
C ILE A 97 -26.40 -4.63 13.66
N GLY A 98 -26.04 -5.86 13.26
CA GLY A 98 -26.98 -6.97 13.09
C GLY A 98 -26.31 -8.28 12.63
N PRO A 99 -27.00 -9.43 12.75
CA PRO A 99 -26.41 -10.74 12.46
C PRO A 99 -26.05 -10.97 10.98
N ASN A 100 -26.51 -10.11 10.07
CA ASN A 100 -26.11 -10.12 8.67
C ASN A 100 -26.28 -8.73 8.04
N PRO A 101 -25.28 -7.84 8.12
CA PRO A 101 -25.37 -6.50 7.52
C PRO A 101 -24.87 -6.45 6.07
N GLY A 102 -24.38 -7.56 5.52
CA GLY A 102 -23.72 -7.65 4.22
C GLY A 102 -22.53 -8.58 4.27
#